data_AF-A0A934FU69-F1
#
_entry.id   AF-A0A934FU69-F1
#
_cell.length_a   1.000
_cell.length_b   1.000
_cell.length_c   1.000
_cell.angle_alpha   90.00
_cell.angle_beta   90.00
_cell.angle_gamma   90.00
#
_symmetry.space_group_name_H-M   'P 1'
#
loop_
_entity.id
_entity.type
_entity.pdbx_description
1 polymer ?
#
loop_
_entity_poly.entity_id
_entity_poly.type
_entity_poly.pdbx_seq_one_letter_code
_entity_poly.pdbx_strand_id
1 'polypeptide(L)'
;MLPRTVTKKVGALLLLFTLGGLTGLVAVLAYFVATKHIGPFLDVAGRQRMVSEQMLAAVQGSEYGNSSARDVLRARMASFDVALAALESGGSVGDLELAPPPDAVRPELRAIRSRWDALDAPIRAVLELPPVDAAARDARDLLRERLPELRDASHQLVVAFEAWHGRYRDRVVTILYAVAIGDLVLLGVGLLLARYLIGRPILLIEQAARRVQEGDYTARAPILTNDELAVLARTFNGMSERVGGLIASLAAQEQRFRELVQDVDAIVWERDAVSKRFAFVNREVEVALGIPADRFLAEPDL
;
A
#
# COMPACT_ATOMS: atom_id res chain seq x y z
N MET A 1 -20.70 4.26 7.43
CA MET A 1 -21.14 3.64 8.70
C MET A 1 -20.00 2.78 9.23
N LEU A 2 -19.54 3.00 10.46
CA LEU A 2 -18.47 2.19 11.05
C LEU A 2 -18.95 0.72 11.20
N PRO A 3 -18.08 -0.27 10.94
CA PRO A 3 -18.45 -1.67 11.07
C PRO A 3 -18.86 -2.02 12.50
N ARG A 4 -19.95 -2.78 12.63
CA ARG A 4 -20.58 -3.13 13.91
C ARG A 4 -19.85 -4.19 14.71
N THR A 5 -18.84 -4.86 14.13
CA THR A 5 -18.08 -5.91 14.81
C THR A 5 -16.60 -5.59 14.82
N VAL A 6 -15.89 -6.00 15.89
CA VAL A 6 -14.42 -5.85 16.00
C VAL A 6 -13.72 -6.49 14.80
N THR A 7 -14.14 -7.69 14.40
CA THR A 7 -13.59 -8.40 13.24
C THR A 7 -13.74 -7.61 11.94
N LYS A 8 -14.89 -6.97 11.70
CA LYS A 8 -15.09 -6.14 10.50
C LYS A 8 -14.26 -4.86 10.54
N LYS A 9 -14.00 -4.28 11.72
CA LYS A 9 -13.08 -3.13 11.87
C LYS A 9 -11.65 -3.51 11.52
N VAL A 10 -11.16 -4.62 12.07
CA VAL A 10 -9.81 -5.13 11.75
C VAL A 10 -9.72 -5.50 10.27
N GLY A 11 -10.71 -6.21 9.73
CA GLY A 11 -10.77 -6.55 8.31
C GLY A 11 -10.76 -5.32 7.39
N ALA A 12 -11.52 -4.27 7.74
CA ALA A 12 -11.53 -3.02 6.96
C ALA A 12 -10.16 -2.31 6.98
N LEU A 13 -9.47 -2.28 8.14
CA LEU A 13 -8.13 -1.71 8.25
C LEU A 13 -7.11 -2.47 7.41
N LEU A 14 -7.16 -3.81 7.44
CA LEU A 14 -6.28 -4.66 6.64
C LEU A 14 -6.56 -4.50 5.14
N LEU A 15 -7.83 -4.48 4.73
CA LEU A 15 -8.21 -4.29 3.32
C LEU A 15 -7.73 -2.94 2.76
N LEU A 16 -7.83 -1.88 3.55
CA LEU A 16 -7.39 -0.55 3.12
C LEU A 16 -5.88 -0.53 2.87
N PHE A 17 -5.10 -1.19 3.73
CA PHE A 17 -3.65 -1.30 3.60
C PHE A 17 -3.24 -2.17 2.40
N THR A 18 -3.92 -3.30 2.16
CA THR A 18 -3.60 -4.16 1.01
C THR A 18 -3.93 -3.50 -0.33
N LEU A 19 -4.97 -2.66 -0.39
CA LEU A 19 -5.36 -1.95 -1.59
C LEU A 19 -4.27 -0.97 -2.06
N GLY A 20 -3.63 -0.27 -1.11
CA GLY A 20 -2.52 0.64 -1.41
C GLY A 20 -1.31 -0.10 -1.97
N GLY A 21 -0.90 -1.20 -1.33
CA GLY A 21 0.16 -2.08 -1.82
C GLY A 21 -0.12 -2.66 -3.22
N LEU A 22 -1.37 -3.05 -3.50
CA LEU A 22 -1.79 -3.53 -4.82
C LEU A 22 -1.66 -2.43 -5.89
N THR A 23 -2.05 -1.20 -5.54
CA THR A 23 -1.94 -0.05 -6.44
C THR A 23 -0.48 0.23 -6.80
N GLY A 24 0.42 0.18 -5.81
CA GLY A 24 1.86 0.30 -6.05
C GLY A 24 2.41 -0.82 -6.96
N LEU A 25 2.00 -2.06 -6.71
CA LEU A 25 2.42 -3.21 -7.53
C LEU A 25 1.97 -3.06 -8.99
N VAL A 26 0.71 -2.66 -9.22
CA VAL A 26 0.18 -2.42 -10.57
C VAL A 26 0.97 -1.32 -11.28
N ALA A 27 1.35 -0.24 -10.60
CA ALA A 27 2.17 0.82 -11.18
C ALA A 27 3.55 0.32 -11.61
N VAL A 28 4.20 -0.54 -10.81
CA VAL A 28 5.49 -1.15 -11.14
C VAL A 28 5.37 -2.09 -12.34
N LEU A 29 4.34 -2.95 -12.37
CA LEU A 29 4.11 -3.87 -13.49
C LEU A 29 3.82 -3.10 -14.78
N ALA A 30 2.99 -2.07 -14.72
CA ALA A 30 2.71 -1.20 -15.85
C ALA A 30 3.97 -0.49 -16.37
N TYR A 31 4.86 -0.05 -15.46
CA TYR A 31 6.16 0.49 -15.83
C TYR A 31 6.99 -0.54 -16.58
N PHE A 32 7.16 -1.74 -16.01
CA PHE A 32 7.99 -2.79 -16.61
C PHE A 32 7.50 -3.20 -18.00
N VAL A 33 6.17 -3.34 -18.17
CA VAL A 33 5.56 -3.65 -19.47
C VAL A 33 5.82 -2.53 -20.48
N ALA A 34 5.67 -1.27 -20.07
CA ALA A 34 5.90 -0.11 -20.95
C ALA A 34 7.37 0.07 -21.34
N THR A 35 8.32 -0.38 -20.50
CA THR A 35 9.75 -0.12 -20.71
C THR A 35 10.53 -1.30 -21.30
N LYS A 36 9.92 -2.49 -21.39
CA LYS A 36 10.61 -3.71 -21.85
C LYS A 36 11.21 -3.59 -23.25
N HIS A 37 10.61 -2.82 -24.15
CA HIS A 37 11.02 -2.71 -25.56
C HIS A 37 11.77 -1.42 -25.91
N ILE A 38 12.33 -0.72 -24.91
CA ILE A 38 13.05 0.55 -25.13
C ILE A 38 14.38 0.35 -25.86
N GLY A 39 15.17 -0.64 -25.45
CA GLY A 39 16.49 -0.90 -26.05
C GLY A 39 16.41 -1.12 -27.57
N PRO A 40 15.58 -2.08 -28.05
CA PRO A 40 15.39 -2.31 -29.49
C PRO A 40 14.98 -1.06 -30.27
N PHE A 41 14.08 -0.24 -29.71
CA PHE A 41 13.66 1.00 -30.36
C PHE A 41 14.81 2.00 -30.50
N LEU A 42 15.57 2.22 -29.41
CA LEU A 42 16.70 3.15 -29.39
C LEU A 42 17.81 2.71 -30.35
N ASP A 43 18.09 1.40 -30.40
CA ASP A 43 19.09 0.83 -31.30
C ASP A 43 18.72 1.01 -32.78
N VAL A 44 17.46 0.77 -33.15
CA VAL A 44 16.98 0.96 -34.53
C VAL A 44 16.95 2.45 -34.89
N ALA A 45 16.41 3.30 -34.03
CA ALA A 45 16.38 4.75 -34.25
C ALA A 45 17.80 5.35 -34.34
N GLY A 46 18.74 4.89 -33.51
CA GLY A 46 20.15 5.27 -33.59
C GLY A 46 20.79 4.82 -34.90
N ARG A 47 20.44 3.63 -35.40
CA ARG A 47 20.92 3.12 -36.70
C ARG A 47 20.42 3.95 -37.88
N GLN A 48 19.17 4.43 -37.86
CA GLN A 48 18.61 5.31 -38.90
C GLN A 48 19.47 6.56 -39.14
N ARG A 49 19.98 7.16 -38.06
CA ARG A 49 20.93 8.27 -38.13
C ARG A 49 22.21 7.89 -38.86
N MET A 50 22.81 6.75 -38.50
CA MET A 50 24.03 6.25 -39.18
C MET A 50 23.78 5.91 -40.65
N VAL A 51 22.62 5.32 -40.97
CA VAL A 51 22.25 4.99 -42.35
C VAL A 51 22.08 6.26 -43.19
N SER A 52 21.51 7.33 -42.63
CA SER A 52 21.39 8.63 -43.31
C SER A 52 22.75 9.22 -43.70
N GLU A 53 23.75 9.13 -42.81
CA GLU A 53 25.14 9.55 -43.09
C GLU A 53 25.79 8.67 -44.17
N GLN A 54 25.57 7.35 -44.12
CA GLN A 54 26.10 6.43 -45.13
C GLN A 54 25.46 6.66 -46.50
N MET A 55 24.17 7.02 -46.56
CA MET A 55 23.51 7.42 -47.80
C MET A 55 24.15 8.70 -48.36
N LEU A 56 24.45 9.68 -47.51
CA LEU A 56 25.11 10.92 -47.93
C LEU A 56 26.51 10.65 -48.51
N ALA A 57 27.30 9.81 -47.84
CA ALA A 57 28.61 9.40 -48.34
C ALA A 57 28.52 8.64 -49.68
N ALA A 58 27.51 7.78 -49.84
CA ALA A 58 27.27 7.05 -51.09
C ALA A 58 26.84 7.98 -52.24
N VAL A 59 26.02 8.99 -51.94
CA VAL A 59 25.64 10.04 -52.91
C VAL A 59 26.88 10.80 -53.39
N GLN A 60 27.78 11.18 -52.50
CA GLN A 60 29.06 11.82 -52.85
C GLN A 60 29.95 10.90 -53.70
N GLY A 61 30.08 9.63 -53.33
CA GLY A 61 30.86 8.65 -54.09
C GLY A 61 30.33 8.35 -55.49
N SER A 62 29.02 8.54 -55.72
CA SER A 62 28.38 8.31 -57.02
C SER A 62 28.74 9.35 -58.09
N GLU A 63 29.28 10.51 -57.70
CA GLU A 63 29.70 11.58 -58.61
C GLU A 63 30.77 11.13 -59.61
N TYR A 64 31.64 10.20 -59.20
CA TYR A 64 32.75 9.70 -60.01
C TYR A 64 32.41 8.42 -60.79
N GLY A 65 31.12 8.07 -60.91
CA GLY A 65 30.67 6.88 -61.65
C GLY A 65 30.97 5.55 -60.96
N ASN A 66 31.23 5.56 -59.64
CA ASN A 66 31.47 4.35 -58.87
C ASN A 66 30.17 3.53 -58.73
N SER A 67 30.08 2.41 -59.45
CA SER A 67 28.93 1.49 -59.40
C SER A 67 28.68 0.93 -57.99
N SER A 68 29.74 0.68 -57.22
CA SER A 68 29.65 0.22 -55.83
C SER A 68 28.93 1.23 -54.93
N ALA A 69 29.11 2.53 -55.16
CA ALA A 69 28.42 3.57 -54.39
C ALA A 69 26.90 3.55 -54.60
N ARG A 70 26.45 3.27 -55.82
CA ARG A 70 25.01 3.13 -56.13
C ARG A 70 24.40 1.90 -55.47
N ASP A 71 25.13 0.78 -55.45
CA ASP A 71 24.66 -0.44 -54.79
C ASP A 71 24.57 -0.26 -53.27
N VAL A 72 25.55 0.42 -52.68
CA VAL A 72 25.49 0.82 -51.25
C VAL A 72 24.28 1.72 -50.99
N LEU A 73 24.05 2.75 -51.81
CA LEU A 73 22.91 3.65 -51.66
C LEU A 73 21.58 2.88 -51.72
N ARG A 74 21.43 1.96 -52.69
CA ARG A 74 20.22 1.12 -52.83
C ARG A 74 19.99 0.23 -51.60
N ALA A 75 21.05 -0.43 -51.11
CA ALA A 75 20.95 -1.29 -49.93
C ALA A 75 20.61 -0.50 -48.66
N ARG A 76 21.19 0.70 -48.50
CA ARG A 76 20.92 1.57 -47.35
C ARG A 76 19.52 2.17 -47.39
N MET A 77 19.02 2.51 -48.57
CA MET A 77 17.64 2.97 -48.73
C MET A 77 16.62 1.89 -48.31
N ALA A 78 16.79 0.66 -48.81
CA ALA A 78 15.92 -0.46 -48.43
C ALA A 78 15.98 -0.75 -46.91
N SER A 79 17.18 -0.73 -46.32
CA SER A 79 17.33 -0.92 -44.88
C SER A 79 16.71 0.21 -44.07
N PHE A 80 16.74 1.46 -44.57
CA PHE A 80 16.14 2.59 -43.89
C PHE A 80 14.62 2.45 -43.83
N ASP A 81 13.99 2.15 -44.98
CA ASP A 81 12.53 2.00 -45.10
C ASP A 81 11.98 0.88 -44.21
N VAL A 82 12.62 -0.30 -44.20
CA VAL A 82 12.21 -1.43 -43.33
C VAL A 82 12.25 -1.04 -41.86
N ALA A 83 13.33 -0.36 -41.44
CA ALA A 83 13.47 0.05 -40.04
C ALA A 83 12.53 1.21 -39.68
N LEU A 84 12.26 2.15 -40.59
CA LEU A 84 11.28 3.22 -40.36
C LEU A 84 9.86 2.64 -40.20
N ALA A 85 9.46 1.70 -41.07
CA ALA A 85 8.17 1.04 -40.95
C ALA A 85 8.00 0.33 -39.59
N ALA A 86 9.04 -0.39 -39.14
CA ALA A 86 9.02 -1.03 -37.82
C ALA A 86 9.01 -0.02 -36.65
N LEU A 87 9.65 1.14 -36.79
CA LEU A 87 9.57 2.21 -35.79
C LEU A 87 8.17 2.84 -35.73
N GLU A 88 7.41 2.82 -36.83
CA GLU A 88 6.05 3.39 -36.91
C GLU A 88 4.96 2.45 -36.41
N SER A 89 5.05 1.16 -36.72
CA SER A 89 4.01 0.16 -36.41
C SER A 89 4.41 -0.88 -35.38
N GLY A 90 5.69 -0.96 -34.99
CA GLY A 90 6.26 -2.15 -34.35
C GLY A 90 6.57 -3.25 -35.39
N GLY A 91 7.11 -4.37 -34.91
CA GLY A 91 7.50 -5.52 -35.74
C GLY A 91 8.95 -5.93 -35.54
N SER A 92 9.50 -6.71 -36.48
CA SER A 92 10.86 -7.24 -36.39
C SER A 92 11.81 -6.55 -37.37
N VAL A 93 13.00 -6.18 -36.89
CA VAL A 93 14.10 -5.64 -37.70
C VAL A 93 15.37 -6.44 -37.40
N GLY A 94 15.70 -7.39 -38.28
CA GLY A 94 16.72 -8.40 -37.97
C GLY A 94 16.29 -9.23 -36.77
N ASP A 95 17.15 -9.30 -35.75
CA ASP A 95 16.87 -10.03 -34.50
C ASP A 95 16.15 -9.18 -33.44
N LEU A 96 15.87 -7.91 -33.73
CA LEU A 96 15.22 -6.99 -32.80
C LEU A 96 13.70 -6.99 -32.98
N GLU A 97 12.98 -7.08 -31.87
CA GLU A 97 11.52 -7.01 -31.82
C GLU A 97 11.08 -5.69 -31.18
N LEU A 98 10.37 -4.87 -31.95
CA LEU A 98 9.93 -3.54 -31.60
C LEU A 98 8.45 -3.57 -31.23
N ALA A 99 8.12 -3.00 -30.08
CA ALA A 99 6.75 -2.69 -29.74
C ALA A 99 6.27 -1.45 -30.51
N PRO A 100 4.95 -1.28 -30.70
CA PRO A 100 4.40 -0.05 -31.26
C PRO A 100 4.87 1.18 -30.48
N PRO A 101 5.21 2.28 -31.17
CA PRO A 101 5.73 3.48 -30.52
C PRO A 101 4.64 4.16 -29.65
N PRO A 102 5.03 4.84 -28.56
CA PRO A 102 4.10 5.62 -27.77
C PRO A 102 3.57 6.80 -28.59
N ASP A 103 2.32 7.21 -28.32
CA ASP A 103 1.68 8.33 -29.05
C ASP A 103 2.47 9.63 -28.98
N ALA A 104 3.27 9.80 -27.92
CA ALA A 104 4.11 10.95 -27.68
C ALA A 104 5.21 11.17 -28.72
N VAL A 105 5.67 10.14 -29.44
CA VAL A 105 6.75 10.24 -30.46
C VAL A 105 6.25 10.10 -31.90
N ARG A 106 4.93 9.91 -32.08
CA ARG A 106 4.31 9.83 -33.41
C ARG A 106 4.51 11.10 -34.26
N PRO A 107 4.51 12.33 -33.72
CA PRO A 107 4.81 13.52 -34.51
C PRO A 107 6.19 13.47 -35.18
N GLU A 108 7.21 13.03 -34.44
CA GLU A 108 8.59 12.90 -34.90
C GLU A 108 8.71 11.81 -35.97
N LEU A 109 8.06 10.67 -35.79
CA LEU A 109 8.01 9.60 -36.80
C LEU A 109 7.37 10.07 -38.11
N ARG A 110 6.23 10.77 -38.04
CA ARG A 110 5.60 11.37 -39.23
C ARG A 110 6.50 12.39 -39.94
N ALA A 111 7.26 13.15 -39.16
CA ALA A 111 8.24 14.10 -39.69
C ALA A 111 9.40 13.40 -40.43
N ILE A 112 9.84 12.23 -39.95
CA ILE A 112 10.85 11.41 -40.64
C ILE A 112 10.25 10.80 -41.91
N ARG A 113 9.06 10.21 -41.83
CA ARG A 113 8.37 9.61 -42.99
C ARG A 113 8.15 10.60 -44.11
N SER A 114 7.63 11.79 -43.80
CA SER A 114 7.44 12.83 -44.81
C SER A 114 8.74 13.28 -45.48
N ARG A 115 9.85 13.35 -44.73
CA ARG A 115 11.16 13.67 -45.30
C ARG A 115 11.71 12.53 -46.14
N TRP A 116 11.51 11.30 -45.69
CA TRP A 116 11.93 10.08 -46.40
C TRP A 116 11.24 9.95 -47.76
N ASP A 117 9.91 10.10 -47.78
CA ASP A 117 9.11 10.02 -49.01
C ASP A 117 9.53 11.09 -50.04
N ALA A 118 9.98 12.26 -49.58
CA ALA A 118 10.46 13.32 -50.46
C ALA A 118 11.82 13.01 -51.13
N LEU A 119 12.59 12.03 -50.63
CA LEU A 119 13.88 11.64 -51.20
C LEU A 119 13.77 10.62 -52.33
N ASP A 120 12.61 9.98 -52.49
CA ASP A 120 12.39 8.87 -53.41
C ASP A 120 12.71 9.25 -54.88
N ALA A 121 12.22 10.39 -55.36
CA ALA A 121 12.48 10.86 -56.72
C ALA A 121 13.98 11.22 -56.95
N PRO A 122 14.63 12.03 -56.10
CA PRO A 122 16.07 12.28 -56.19
C PRO A 122 16.93 11.00 -56.11
N ILE A 123 16.61 10.05 -55.23
CA ILE A 123 17.39 8.82 -55.11
C ILE A 123 17.30 8.00 -56.40
N ARG A 124 16.09 7.84 -56.98
CA ARG A 124 15.94 7.15 -58.28
C ARG A 124 16.78 7.81 -59.38
N ALA A 125 16.75 9.13 -59.48
CA ALA A 125 17.54 9.86 -60.47
C ALA A 125 19.05 9.56 -60.35
N VAL A 126 19.59 9.46 -59.13
CA VAL A 126 21.01 9.12 -58.90
C VAL A 126 21.33 7.66 -59.22
N LEU A 127 20.38 6.75 -59.02
CA LEU A 127 20.57 5.32 -59.24
C LEU A 127 20.45 4.92 -60.72
N GLU A 128 19.55 5.56 -61.47
CA GLU A 128 19.18 5.14 -62.83
C GLU A 128 19.85 5.95 -63.94
N LEU A 129 20.11 7.24 -63.72
CA LEU A 129 20.67 8.10 -64.76
C LEU A 129 22.21 8.04 -64.80
N PRO A 130 22.85 8.35 -65.95
CA PRO A 130 24.29 8.51 -66.03
C PRO A 130 24.80 9.60 -65.06
N PRO A 131 26.01 9.46 -64.46
CA PRO A 131 26.52 10.46 -63.51
C PRO A 131 26.64 11.88 -64.09
N VAL A 132 26.90 11.97 -65.40
CA VAL A 132 27.09 13.23 -66.16
C VAL A 132 25.75 13.86 -66.56
N ASP A 133 24.61 13.21 -66.30
CA ASP A 133 23.29 13.78 -66.57
C ASP A 133 23.00 15.00 -65.67
N ALA A 134 22.31 16.02 -66.21
CA ALA A 134 21.98 17.23 -65.47
C ALA A 134 20.98 16.96 -64.33
N ALA A 135 19.96 16.15 -64.57
CA ALA A 135 18.99 15.78 -63.55
C ALA A 135 19.64 14.92 -62.44
N ALA A 136 20.61 14.09 -62.80
CA ALA A 136 21.40 13.34 -61.82
C ALA A 136 22.26 14.25 -60.94
N ARG A 137 22.82 15.35 -61.49
CA ARG A 137 23.55 16.36 -60.71
C ARG A 137 22.61 17.10 -59.75
N ASP A 138 21.50 17.64 -60.25
CA ASP A 138 20.53 18.38 -59.45
C ASP A 138 19.99 17.50 -58.31
N ALA A 139 19.72 16.21 -58.59
CA ALA A 139 19.29 15.25 -57.58
C ALA A 139 20.35 15.02 -56.48
N ARG A 140 21.65 14.98 -56.82
CA ARG A 140 22.72 14.85 -55.81
C ARG A 140 22.82 16.09 -54.93
N ASP A 141 22.69 17.27 -55.51
CA ASP A 141 22.72 18.53 -54.77
C ASP A 141 21.53 18.62 -53.81
N LEU A 142 20.32 18.26 -54.28
CA LEU A 142 19.13 18.13 -53.42
C LEU A 142 19.33 17.10 -52.31
N LEU A 143 19.90 15.93 -52.60
CA LEU A 143 20.16 14.91 -51.57
C LEU A 143 21.19 15.38 -50.54
N ARG A 144 22.22 16.13 -50.97
CA ARG A 144 23.23 16.70 -50.07
C ARG A 144 22.63 17.70 -49.09
N GLU A 145 21.58 18.41 -49.50
CA GLU A 145 20.84 19.35 -48.65
C GLU A 145 19.83 18.63 -47.73
N ARG A 146 19.10 17.63 -48.25
CA ARG A 146 17.97 16.99 -47.55
C ARG A 146 18.33 15.81 -46.63
N LEU A 147 19.38 15.06 -46.93
CA LEU A 147 19.82 13.94 -46.08
C LEU A 147 20.24 14.40 -44.67
N PRO A 148 20.93 15.55 -44.48
CA PRO A 148 21.15 16.12 -43.16
C PRO A 148 19.85 16.43 -42.40
N GLU A 149 18.81 16.95 -43.06
CA GLU A 149 17.51 17.20 -42.44
C GLU A 149 16.85 15.90 -41.94
N LEU A 150 16.94 14.82 -42.72
CA LEU A 150 16.45 13.49 -42.34
C LEU A 150 17.21 12.91 -41.14
N ARG A 151 18.54 13.06 -41.13
CA ARG A 151 19.41 12.67 -40.02
C ARG A 151 19.02 13.43 -38.74
N ASP A 152 18.81 14.73 -38.84
CA ASP A 152 18.47 15.57 -37.70
C ASP A 152 17.07 15.25 -37.17
N ALA A 153 16.10 14.94 -38.05
CA ALA A 153 14.79 14.42 -37.65
C ALA A 153 14.89 13.06 -36.94
N SER A 154 15.75 12.15 -37.42
CA SER A 154 16.03 10.87 -36.77
C SER A 154 16.68 11.06 -35.39
N HIS A 155 17.54 12.07 -35.24
CA HIS A 155 18.10 12.43 -33.94
C HIS A 155 17.04 13.00 -32.98
N GLN A 156 16.14 13.86 -33.48
CA GLN A 156 15.04 14.40 -32.69
C GLN A 156 14.09 13.32 -32.19
N LEU A 157 13.84 12.26 -32.97
CA LEU A 157 13.07 11.09 -32.53
C LEU A 157 13.70 10.43 -31.30
N VAL A 158 15.01 10.21 -31.32
CA VAL A 158 15.73 9.63 -30.17
C VAL A 158 15.58 10.52 -28.94
N VAL A 159 15.81 11.84 -29.08
CA VAL A 159 15.67 12.80 -27.99
C VAL A 159 14.24 12.86 -27.45
N ALA A 160 13.24 12.87 -28.32
CA ALA A 160 11.83 12.88 -27.93
C ALA A 160 11.45 11.60 -27.16
N PHE A 161 11.95 10.45 -27.61
CA PHE A 161 11.74 9.16 -26.95
C PHE A 161 12.41 9.12 -25.57
N GLU A 162 13.66 9.57 -25.44
CA GLU A 162 14.37 9.67 -24.17
C GLU A 162 13.66 10.61 -23.20
N ALA A 163 13.19 11.78 -23.67
CA ALA A 163 12.44 12.73 -22.86
C ALA A 163 11.08 12.18 -22.42
N TRP A 164 10.37 11.46 -23.30
CA TRP A 164 9.15 10.74 -22.93
C TRP A 164 9.44 9.69 -21.86
N HIS A 165 10.48 8.88 -22.03
CA HIS A 165 10.86 7.84 -21.09
C HIS A 165 11.24 8.40 -19.72
N GLY A 166 12.04 9.47 -19.67
CA GLY A 166 12.41 10.16 -18.43
C GLY A 166 11.20 10.71 -17.69
N ARG A 167 10.28 11.39 -18.39
CA ARG A 167 9.03 11.87 -17.79
C ARG A 167 8.14 10.74 -17.27
N TYR A 168 8.07 9.63 -17.99
CA TYR A 168 7.29 8.47 -17.56
C TYR A 168 7.88 7.83 -16.29
N ARG A 169 9.20 7.65 -16.25
CA ARG A 169 9.93 7.18 -15.06
C ARG A 169 9.67 8.08 -13.85
N ASP A 170 9.86 9.39 -14.01
CA ASP A 170 9.72 10.33 -12.90
C ASP A 170 8.28 10.38 -12.38
N ARG A 171 7.28 10.27 -13.27
CA ARG A 171 5.86 10.14 -12.89
C ARG A 171 5.60 8.86 -12.10
N VAL A 172 6.11 7.70 -12.56
CA VAL A 172 5.94 6.43 -11.84
C VAL A 172 6.59 6.51 -10.47
N VAL A 173 7.83 7.02 -10.37
CA VAL A 173 8.51 7.21 -9.07
C VAL A 173 7.71 8.14 -8.15
N THR A 174 7.17 9.24 -8.68
CA THR A 174 6.31 10.15 -7.91
C THR A 174 5.05 9.46 -7.39
N ILE A 175 4.38 8.65 -8.23
CA ILE A 175 3.21 7.85 -7.83
C ILE A 175 3.59 6.86 -6.74
N LEU A 176 4.74 6.18 -6.85
CA LEU A 176 5.19 5.22 -5.84
C LEU A 176 5.48 5.89 -4.50
N TYR A 177 6.11 7.07 -4.49
CA TYR A 177 6.28 7.84 -3.25
C TYR A 177 4.94 8.28 -2.66
N ALA A 178 4.00 8.74 -3.49
CA ALA A 178 2.67 9.12 -3.01
C ALA A 178 1.90 7.94 -2.41
N VAL A 179 1.97 6.76 -3.04
CA VAL A 179 1.38 5.52 -2.53
C VAL A 179 2.05 5.10 -1.23
N ALA A 180 3.38 5.08 -1.16
CA ALA A 180 4.11 4.70 0.05
C ALA A 180 3.83 5.63 1.24
N ILE A 181 3.77 6.95 1.01
CA ILE A 181 3.38 7.93 2.04
C ILE A 181 1.92 7.70 2.45
N GLY A 182 1.03 7.47 1.48
CA GLY A 182 -0.37 7.12 1.72
C GLY A 182 -0.50 5.89 2.62
N ASP A 183 0.22 4.82 2.31
CA ASP A 183 0.25 3.58 3.09
C ASP A 183 0.76 3.78 4.51
N LEU A 184 1.80 4.63 4.68
CA LEU A 184 2.32 4.97 6.01
C LEU A 184 1.29 5.75 6.84
N VAL A 185 0.60 6.71 6.22
CA VAL A 185 -0.47 7.47 6.88
C VAL A 185 -1.63 6.56 7.24
N LEU A 186 -2.06 5.68 6.33
CA LEU A 186 -3.11 4.70 6.56
C LEU A 186 -2.75 3.73 7.68
N LEU A 187 -1.50 3.27 7.72
CA LEU A 187 -0.98 2.43 8.80
C LEU A 187 -1.04 3.18 10.14
N GLY A 188 -0.55 4.43 10.20
CA GLY A 188 -0.58 5.26 11.40
C GLY A 188 -2.00 5.50 11.91
N VAL A 189 -2.92 5.89 11.03
CA VAL A 189 -4.35 6.07 11.36
C VAL A 189 -4.97 4.75 11.80
N GLY A 190 -4.66 3.64 11.12
CA GLY A 190 -5.15 2.31 11.48
C GLY A 190 -4.71 1.87 12.86
N LEU A 191 -3.45 2.11 13.23
CA LEU A 191 -2.92 1.84 14.58
C LEU A 191 -3.59 2.72 15.65
N LEU A 192 -3.82 4.00 15.36
CA LEU A 192 -4.54 4.91 16.26
C LEU A 192 -6.00 4.46 16.48
N LEU A 193 -6.69 4.09 15.40
CA LEU A 193 -8.05 3.57 15.47
C LEU A 193 -8.10 2.23 16.22
N ALA A 194 -7.16 1.31 15.98
CA ALA A 194 -7.07 0.06 16.71
C ALA A 194 -6.86 0.30 18.23
N ARG A 195 -5.96 1.23 18.58
CA ARG A 195 -5.72 1.64 19.97
C ARG A 195 -6.97 2.22 20.61
N TYR A 196 -7.70 3.08 19.91
CA TYR A 196 -8.85 3.79 20.48
C TYR A 196 -10.14 2.95 20.51
N LEU A 197 -10.42 2.19 19.44
CA LEU A 197 -11.66 1.44 19.28
C LEU A 197 -11.63 0.05 19.92
N ILE A 198 -10.44 -0.53 20.11
CA ILE A 198 -10.27 -1.90 20.63
C ILE A 198 -9.43 -1.88 21.90
N GLY A 199 -8.21 -1.33 21.83
CA GLY A 199 -7.26 -1.36 22.95
C GLY A 199 -7.77 -0.67 24.22
N ARG A 200 -8.25 0.57 24.10
CA ARG A 200 -8.72 1.37 25.25
C ARG A 200 -9.94 0.75 25.97
N PRO A 201 -11.02 0.31 25.28
CA PRO A 201 -12.13 -0.34 25.97
C PRO A 201 -11.72 -1.62 26.72
N ILE A 202 -10.84 -2.44 26.13
CA ILE A 202 -10.35 -3.66 26.77
C ILE A 202 -9.60 -3.34 28.07
N LEU A 203 -8.69 -2.36 28.03
CA LEU A 203 -7.95 -1.92 29.23
C LEU A 203 -8.88 -1.40 30.33
N LEU A 204 -9.95 -0.68 29.98
CA LEU A 204 -10.89 -0.17 30.98
C LEU A 204 -11.74 -1.27 31.62
N ILE A 205 -12.11 -2.31 30.86
CA ILE A 205 -12.78 -3.49 31.42
C ILE A 205 -11.81 -4.24 32.34
N GLU A 206 -10.55 -4.39 31.93
CA GLU A 206 -9.51 -5.05 32.73
C GLU A 206 -9.24 -4.32 34.07
N GLN A 207 -9.14 -2.99 34.03
CA GLN A 207 -9.01 -2.16 35.24
C GLN A 207 -10.22 -2.29 36.17
N ALA A 208 -11.43 -2.29 35.62
CA ALA A 208 -12.64 -2.48 36.42
C ALA A 208 -12.67 -3.90 37.05
N ALA A 209 -12.24 -4.92 36.30
CA ALA A 209 -12.15 -6.29 36.80
C ALA A 209 -11.14 -6.41 37.96
N ARG A 210 -9.97 -5.76 37.87
CA ARG A 210 -9.00 -5.74 38.97
C ARG A 210 -9.57 -5.12 40.24
N ARG A 211 -10.29 -3.99 40.14
CA ARG A 211 -10.94 -3.37 41.30
C ARG A 211 -11.98 -4.29 41.95
N VAL A 212 -12.75 -5.03 41.16
CA VAL A 212 -13.68 -6.03 41.68
C VAL A 212 -12.93 -7.17 42.38
N GLN A 213 -11.79 -7.61 41.86
CA GLN A 213 -10.94 -8.62 42.53
C GLN A 213 -10.38 -8.12 43.87
N GLU A 214 -10.13 -6.83 44.00
CA GLU A 214 -9.68 -6.17 45.24
C GLU A 214 -10.82 -5.95 46.25
N GLY A 215 -12.07 -6.35 45.93
CA GLY A 215 -13.24 -6.25 46.80
C GLY A 215 -14.13 -5.04 46.54
N ASP A 216 -13.78 -4.16 45.59
CA ASP A 216 -14.65 -3.05 45.17
C ASP A 216 -15.69 -3.53 44.14
N TYR A 217 -16.77 -4.11 44.63
CA TYR A 217 -17.90 -4.58 43.81
C TYR A 217 -18.77 -3.44 43.24
N THR A 218 -18.45 -2.18 43.53
CA THR A 218 -19.13 -1.02 42.95
C THR A 218 -18.49 -0.55 41.64
N ALA A 219 -17.27 -1.02 41.33
CA ALA A 219 -16.56 -0.70 40.10
C ALA A 219 -17.37 -1.14 38.86
N ARG A 220 -17.38 -0.30 37.82
CA ARG A 220 -18.08 -0.55 36.55
C ARG A 220 -17.17 -0.26 35.36
N ALA A 221 -17.24 -1.12 34.35
CA ALA A 221 -16.60 -0.90 33.07
C ALA A 221 -17.45 0.04 32.19
N PRO A 222 -16.87 1.11 31.60
CA PRO A 222 -17.60 2.02 30.74
C PRO A 222 -17.95 1.38 29.38
N ILE A 223 -19.15 1.65 28.88
CA ILE A 223 -19.62 1.18 27.57
C ILE A 223 -19.25 2.24 26.52
N LEU A 224 -18.12 2.06 25.83
CA LEU A 224 -17.59 3.06 24.88
C LEU A 224 -17.90 2.78 23.41
N THR A 225 -18.30 1.55 23.10
CA THR A 225 -18.55 1.09 21.73
C THR A 225 -19.97 0.56 21.58
N ASN A 226 -20.37 0.23 20.35
CA ASN A 226 -21.67 -0.39 20.01
C ASN A 226 -21.47 -1.76 19.34
N ASP A 227 -20.47 -2.53 19.78
CA ASP A 227 -20.04 -3.81 19.22
C ASP A 227 -19.89 -4.90 20.31
N GLU A 228 -19.13 -5.96 20.04
CA GLU A 228 -18.88 -7.06 20.99
C GLU A 228 -18.27 -6.58 22.31
N LEU A 229 -17.45 -5.51 22.29
CA LEU A 229 -16.86 -4.95 23.50
C LEU A 229 -17.92 -4.28 24.38
N ALA A 230 -18.98 -3.73 23.78
CA ALA A 230 -20.12 -3.18 24.50
C ALA A 230 -20.92 -4.27 25.20
N VAL A 231 -21.10 -5.41 24.51
CA VAL A 231 -21.75 -6.59 25.09
C VAL A 231 -20.92 -7.11 26.26
N LEU A 232 -19.59 -7.23 26.08
CA LEU A 232 -18.68 -7.67 27.14
C LEU A 232 -18.73 -6.75 28.37
N ALA A 233 -18.68 -5.43 28.17
CA ALA A 233 -18.76 -4.46 29.26
C ALA A 233 -20.10 -4.56 30.02
N ARG A 234 -21.23 -4.72 29.31
CA ARG A 234 -22.55 -4.94 29.94
C ARG A 234 -22.60 -6.23 30.74
N THR A 235 -22.10 -7.32 30.18
CA THR A 235 -22.04 -8.63 30.86
C THR A 235 -21.17 -8.55 32.11
N PHE A 236 -20.00 -7.92 32.03
CA PHE A 236 -19.12 -7.70 33.18
C PHE A 236 -19.82 -6.90 34.29
N ASN A 237 -20.47 -5.77 33.94
CA ASN A 237 -21.18 -4.95 34.91
C ASN A 237 -22.31 -5.71 35.61
N GLY A 238 -23.09 -6.50 34.87
CA GLY A 238 -24.16 -7.32 35.44
C GLY A 238 -23.65 -8.43 36.36
N MET A 239 -22.49 -9.02 36.07
CA MET A 239 -21.84 -9.96 36.98
C MET A 239 -21.36 -9.27 38.26
N SER A 240 -20.67 -8.14 38.14
CA SER A 240 -20.19 -7.37 39.29
C SER A 240 -21.33 -6.93 40.22
N GLU A 241 -22.46 -6.50 39.65
CA GLU A 241 -23.66 -6.16 40.40
C GLU A 241 -24.24 -7.35 41.17
N ARG A 242 -24.36 -8.52 40.54
CA ARG A 242 -24.85 -9.73 41.22
C ARG A 242 -23.92 -10.17 42.35
N VAL A 243 -22.61 -10.15 42.11
CA VAL A 243 -21.63 -10.50 43.15
C VAL A 243 -21.70 -9.53 44.32
N GLY A 244 -21.74 -8.22 44.07
CA GLY A 244 -21.91 -7.21 45.11
C GLY A 244 -23.21 -7.39 45.89
N GLY A 245 -24.32 -7.69 45.20
CA GLY A 245 -25.61 -8.00 45.82
C GLY A 245 -25.58 -9.26 46.69
N LEU A 246 -24.91 -10.32 46.26
CA LEU A 246 -24.72 -11.55 47.06
C LEU A 246 -23.90 -11.28 48.33
N ILE A 247 -22.80 -10.52 48.22
CA ILE A 247 -21.97 -10.11 49.36
C ILE A 247 -22.80 -9.29 50.36
N ALA A 248 -23.56 -8.30 49.88
CA ALA A 248 -24.40 -7.45 50.73
C ALA A 248 -25.52 -8.25 51.40
N SER A 249 -26.12 -9.20 50.68
CA SER A 249 -27.18 -10.07 51.21
C SER A 249 -26.64 -11.01 52.30
N LEU A 250 -25.45 -11.58 52.08
CA LEU A 250 -24.76 -12.42 53.07
C LEU A 250 -24.44 -11.62 54.34
N ALA A 251 -23.91 -10.40 54.19
CA ALA A 251 -23.63 -9.52 55.33
C ALA A 251 -24.91 -9.12 56.09
N ALA A 252 -26.01 -8.84 55.40
CA ALA A 252 -27.30 -8.54 56.02
C ALA A 252 -27.91 -9.76 56.75
N GLN A 253 -27.76 -10.96 56.18
CA GLN A 253 -28.18 -12.20 56.84
C GLN A 253 -27.38 -12.48 58.11
N GLU A 254 -26.06 -12.30 58.05
CA GLU A 254 -25.17 -12.46 59.20
C GLU A 254 -25.52 -11.46 60.32
N GLN A 255 -25.74 -10.19 59.97
CA GLN A 255 -26.16 -9.16 60.93
C GLN A 255 -27.49 -9.50 61.58
N ARG A 256 -28.50 -9.89 60.79
CA ARG A 256 -29.82 -10.28 61.30
C ARG A 256 -29.75 -11.53 62.19
N PHE A 257 -28.89 -12.50 61.84
CA PHE A 257 -28.65 -13.66 62.67
C PHE A 257 -28.03 -13.27 64.01
N ARG A 258 -27.01 -12.39 64.01
CA ARG A 258 -26.41 -11.88 65.25
C ARG A 258 -27.43 -11.17 66.12
N GLU A 259 -28.26 -10.31 65.55
CA GLU A 259 -29.34 -9.61 66.28
C GLU A 259 -30.35 -10.59 66.89
N LEU A 260 -30.83 -11.57 66.10
CA LEU A 260 -31.76 -12.58 66.58
C LEU A 260 -31.18 -13.41 67.72
N VAL A 261 -29.90 -13.81 67.65
CA VAL A 261 -29.24 -14.59 68.72
C VAL A 261 -29.02 -13.75 69.98
N GLN A 262 -28.80 -12.43 69.82
CA GLN A 262 -28.68 -11.51 70.96
C GLN A 262 -30.00 -11.33 71.72
N ASP A 263 -31.14 -11.45 71.03
CA ASP A 263 -32.48 -11.24 71.60
C ASP A 263 -33.15 -12.53 72.15
N VAL A 264 -32.49 -13.68 72.13
CA VAL A 264 -33.05 -14.92 72.70
C VAL A 264 -32.95 -14.89 74.23
N ASP A 265 -34.07 -15.17 74.92
CA ASP A 265 -34.18 -15.37 76.38
C ASP A 265 -33.52 -16.68 76.87
N ALA A 266 -32.33 -17.00 76.34
CA ALA A 266 -31.49 -18.11 76.76
C ALA A 266 -30.03 -17.75 76.50
N ILE A 267 -29.12 -18.19 77.36
CA ILE A 267 -27.69 -17.99 77.16
C ILE A 267 -27.24 -18.86 75.96
N VAL A 268 -26.93 -18.22 74.84
CA VAL A 268 -26.37 -18.84 73.64
C VAL A 268 -24.89 -18.54 73.58
N TRP A 269 -24.08 -19.59 73.50
CA TRP A 269 -22.63 -19.48 73.43
C TRP A 269 -22.05 -20.44 72.39
N GLU A 270 -20.96 -20.02 71.76
CA GLU A 270 -20.14 -20.82 70.87
C GLU A 270 -18.72 -20.85 71.42
N ARG A 271 -18.09 -22.03 71.44
CA ARG A 271 -16.67 -22.19 71.81
C ARG A 271 -15.92 -22.84 70.67
N ASP A 272 -14.72 -22.33 70.41
CA ASP A 272 -13.81 -22.96 69.47
C ASP A 272 -13.40 -24.35 69.98
N ALA A 273 -13.59 -25.37 69.13
CA ALA A 273 -13.46 -26.76 69.55
C ALA A 273 -12.03 -27.12 69.99
N VAL A 274 -11.02 -26.40 69.48
CA VAL A 274 -9.58 -26.66 69.67
C VAL A 274 -9.03 -25.85 70.84
N SER A 275 -9.14 -24.53 70.79
CA SER A 275 -8.64 -23.58 71.79
C SER A 275 -9.52 -23.49 73.04
N LYS A 276 -10.74 -24.07 73.00
CA LYS A 276 -11.74 -24.02 74.08
C LYS A 276 -12.15 -22.61 74.49
N ARG A 277 -11.75 -21.55 73.78
CA ARG A 277 -12.18 -20.18 74.08
C ARG A 277 -13.60 -19.93 73.59
N PHE A 278 -14.35 -19.08 74.28
CA PHE A 278 -15.63 -18.60 73.78
C PHE A 278 -15.40 -17.75 72.52
N ALA A 279 -16.01 -18.15 71.42
CA ALA A 279 -16.02 -17.44 70.14
C ALA A 279 -17.19 -16.46 70.06
N PHE A 280 -18.28 -16.77 70.77
CA PHE A 280 -19.48 -15.93 70.86
C PHE A 280 -20.23 -16.22 72.17
N VAL A 281 -20.78 -15.17 72.79
CA VAL A 281 -21.77 -15.27 73.89
C VAL A 281 -22.79 -14.13 73.69
N ASN A 282 -24.08 -14.42 73.83
CA ASN A 282 -25.13 -13.41 73.73
C ASN A 282 -25.31 -12.61 75.04
N ARG A 283 -25.96 -11.45 74.96
CA ARG A 283 -26.17 -10.53 76.11
C ARG A 283 -27.00 -11.12 77.25
N GLU A 284 -27.77 -12.18 77.00
CA GLU A 284 -28.54 -12.85 78.06
C GLU A 284 -27.65 -13.39 79.18
N VAL A 285 -26.37 -13.67 78.91
CA VAL A 285 -25.39 -14.03 79.95
C VAL A 285 -25.23 -12.95 81.02
N GLU A 286 -25.38 -11.68 80.64
CA GLU A 286 -25.24 -10.55 81.56
C GLU A 286 -26.44 -10.46 82.49
N VAL A 287 -27.64 -10.73 81.96
CA VAL A 287 -28.90 -10.73 82.72
C VAL A 287 -28.96 -11.95 83.65
N ALA A 288 -28.58 -13.13 83.13
CA ALA A 288 -28.70 -14.38 83.86
C ALA A 288 -27.57 -14.63 84.88
N LEU A 289 -26.33 -14.22 84.58
CA LEU A 289 -25.16 -14.48 85.43
C LEU A 289 -24.54 -13.20 86.04
N GLY A 290 -24.96 -12.00 85.62
CA GLY A 290 -24.41 -10.74 86.12
C GLY A 290 -22.97 -10.45 85.67
N ILE A 291 -22.46 -11.20 84.69
CA ILE A 291 -21.10 -11.07 84.16
C ILE A 291 -21.18 -10.50 82.74
N PRO A 292 -20.44 -9.43 82.40
CA PRO A 292 -20.41 -8.87 81.05
C PRO A 292 -20.00 -9.90 80.00
N ALA A 293 -20.68 -9.92 78.85
CA ALA A 293 -20.43 -10.89 77.77
C ALA A 293 -18.99 -10.80 77.25
N ASP A 294 -18.44 -9.59 77.20
CA ASP A 294 -17.05 -9.30 76.77
C ASP A 294 -16.01 -10.04 77.62
N ARG A 295 -16.33 -10.34 78.88
CA ARG A 295 -15.40 -11.01 79.80
C ARG A 295 -15.17 -12.47 79.41
N PHE A 296 -16.21 -13.17 78.96
CA PHE A 296 -16.11 -14.55 78.47
C PHE A 296 -15.28 -14.66 77.18
N LEU A 297 -15.25 -13.59 76.37
CA LEU A 297 -14.44 -13.54 75.14
C LEU A 297 -12.95 -13.23 75.44
N ALA A 298 -12.70 -12.39 76.45
CA ALA A 298 -11.36 -11.93 76.83
C ALA A 298 -10.59 -12.91 77.72
N GLU A 299 -11.26 -13.60 78.63
CA GLU A 299 -10.66 -14.48 79.66
C GLU A 299 -10.94 -15.97 79.33
N PRO A 300 -9.92 -16.77 78.95
CA PRO A 300 -10.11 -18.17 78.54
C PRO A 300 -10.64 -19.13 79.63
N ASP A 301 -10.51 -18.74 80.91
CA ASP A 301 -10.65 -19.62 82.08
C ASP A 301 -11.92 -19.37 82.92
N LEU A 302 -12.88 -18.62 82.37
CA LEU A 302 -14.17 -18.30 83.03
C LEU A 302 -15.21 -19.44 82.93
#